data_AF-A0A3L8PS48-F1
#
_entry.id   AF-A0A3L8PS48-F1
#
_cell.length_a   1.000
_cell.length_b   1.000
_cell.length_c   1.000
_cell.angle_alpha   90.00
_cell.angle_beta   90.00
_cell.angle_gamma   90.00
#
_symmetry.space_group_name_H-M   'P 1'
#
loop_
_entity.id
_entity.type
_entity.pdbx_description
1 polymer ?
#
loop_
_entity_poly.entity_id
_entity_poly.type
_entity_poly.pdbx_seq_one_letter_code
_entity_poly.pdbx_strand_id
1 'polypeptide(L)'
;MHRTAVLILAYYITFNGLVPKLSHTQSDWGNFGSYFGGTAGTLFAVLAFISLREQIALQKKSTEKELKAIALNAEISRMEKTFSHYDVLLNEAIICVQRPNQPKIKHIANLIYTARLLEVLEKHYMWFAHLIKQSTNELVEHTSYNEHLWYAKLSWKRFEKYADFLFSKISGFENKYALETKEGYEFSLYTQAYQQWKREWDIFADTFGGKAEE
;
A
#
# COMPACT_ATOMS: atom_id res chain seq x y z
N MET A 1 -23.63 -22.23 -31.15
CA MET A 1 -22.60 -23.27 -31.38
C MET A 1 -23.12 -24.58 -31.96
N HIS A 2 -24.35 -25.03 -31.69
CA HIS A 2 -24.82 -26.34 -32.20
C HIS A 2 -25.16 -26.41 -33.70
N ARG A 3 -25.63 -25.33 -34.34
CA ARG A 3 -26.05 -25.38 -35.76
C ARG A 3 -24.90 -25.46 -36.76
N THR A 4 -23.75 -24.86 -36.44
CA THR A 4 -22.54 -24.90 -37.28
C THR A 4 -21.82 -26.25 -37.19
N ALA A 5 -21.78 -26.86 -36.00
CA ALA A 5 -21.24 -28.21 -35.82
C ALA A 5 -22.03 -29.27 -36.62
N VAL A 6 -23.36 -29.15 -36.66
CA VAL A 6 -24.23 -30.06 -37.43
C VAL A 6 -24.02 -29.92 -38.93
N LEU A 7 -23.78 -28.71 -39.45
CA LEU A 7 -23.52 -28.50 -40.89
C LEU A 7 -22.13 -29.01 -41.31
N ILE A 8 -21.11 -28.84 -40.47
CA ILE A 8 -19.76 -29.39 -40.71
C ILE A 8 -19.79 -30.92 -40.65
N LEU A 9 -20.52 -31.50 -39.69
CA LEU A 9 -20.69 -32.94 -39.56
C LEU A 9 -21.50 -33.52 -40.73
N ALA A 10 -22.60 -32.87 -41.12
CA ALA A 10 -23.40 -33.28 -42.29
C ALA A 10 -22.57 -33.23 -43.57
N TYR A 11 -21.80 -32.16 -43.79
CA TYR A 11 -20.92 -32.02 -44.95
C TYR A 11 -19.78 -33.07 -44.95
N TYR A 12 -19.17 -33.33 -43.78
CA TYR A 12 -18.15 -34.36 -43.61
C TYR A 12 -18.69 -35.77 -43.93
N ILE A 13 -19.92 -36.08 -43.53
CA ILE A 13 -20.59 -37.36 -43.86
C ILE A 13 -20.83 -37.47 -45.38
N THR A 14 -21.21 -36.39 -46.06
CA THR A 14 -21.43 -36.37 -47.51
C THR A 14 -20.12 -36.49 -48.31
N PHE A 15 -19.02 -35.92 -47.80
CA PHE A 15 -17.72 -35.88 -48.49
C PHE A 15 -16.82 -37.09 -48.20
N ASN A 16 -16.96 -37.71 -47.03
CA ASN A 16 -16.10 -38.81 -46.56
C ASN A 16 -16.72 -40.20 -46.68
N GLY A 17 -17.87 -40.32 -47.34
CA GLY A 17 -18.28 -41.56 -47.99
C GLY A 17 -18.78 -42.69 -47.08
N LEU A 18 -20.01 -42.55 -46.59
CA LEU A 18 -20.93 -43.70 -46.64
C LEU A 18 -21.40 -43.99 -48.10
N VAL A 19 -20.96 -43.16 -49.07
CA VAL A 19 -21.10 -43.36 -50.51
C VAL A 19 -19.72 -43.21 -51.17
N PRO A 20 -19.22 -44.20 -51.94
CA PRO A 20 -17.89 -44.16 -52.51
C PRO A 20 -17.87 -43.19 -53.68
N LYS A 21 -17.21 -42.05 -53.50
CA LYS A 21 -16.54 -41.22 -54.52
C LYS A 21 -16.01 -39.96 -53.83
N LEU A 22 -14.84 -40.06 -53.21
CA LEU A 22 -13.99 -38.89 -53.03
C LEU A 22 -13.80 -38.30 -54.43
N SER A 23 -14.12 -37.02 -54.63
CA SER A 23 -14.04 -36.44 -55.96
C SER A 23 -12.62 -36.61 -56.50
N HIS A 24 -12.48 -37.27 -57.65
CA HIS A 24 -11.21 -37.42 -58.37
C HIS A 24 -10.81 -36.13 -59.09
N THR A 25 -11.68 -35.12 -59.08
CA THR A 25 -11.48 -33.84 -59.73
C THR A 25 -10.82 -32.88 -58.76
N GLN A 26 -9.57 -32.49 -59.04
CA GLN A 26 -8.79 -31.56 -58.22
C GLN A 26 -9.50 -30.21 -57.99
N SER A 27 -10.37 -29.81 -58.92
CA SER A 27 -11.21 -28.60 -58.82
C SER A 27 -12.17 -28.61 -57.62
N ASP A 28 -12.77 -29.76 -57.28
CA ASP A 28 -13.76 -29.85 -56.19
C ASP A 28 -13.10 -29.73 -54.82
N TRP A 29 -11.88 -30.25 -54.68
CA TRP A 29 -11.04 -30.05 -53.50
C TRP A 29 -10.57 -28.61 -53.35
N GLY A 30 -10.28 -27.94 -54.48
CA GLY A 30 -9.99 -26.51 -54.52
C GLY A 30 -11.18 -25.68 -54.02
N ASN A 31 -12.38 -25.94 -54.53
CA ASN A 31 -13.60 -25.23 -54.13
C ASN A 31 -13.99 -25.50 -52.67
N PHE A 32 -13.85 -26.74 -52.18
CA PHE A 32 -14.04 -27.07 -50.77
C PHE A 32 -13.01 -26.35 -49.88
N GLY A 33 -11.72 -26.39 -50.27
CA GLY A 33 -10.65 -25.70 -49.57
C GLY A 33 -10.89 -24.18 -49.51
N SER A 34 -11.40 -23.58 -50.59
CA SER A 34 -11.75 -22.16 -50.64
C SER A 34 -12.95 -21.81 -49.75
N TYR A 35 -14.02 -22.62 -49.77
CA TYR A 35 -15.20 -22.40 -48.91
C TYR A 35 -14.87 -22.62 -47.43
N PHE A 36 -14.21 -23.74 -47.10
CA PHE A 36 -13.80 -24.04 -45.73
C PHE A 36 -12.75 -23.04 -45.23
N GLY A 37 -11.74 -22.70 -46.04
CA GLY A 37 -10.74 -21.69 -45.72
C GLY A 37 -11.34 -20.31 -45.53
N GLY A 38 -12.31 -19.91 -46.37
CA GLY A 38 -12.98 -18.62 -46.24
C GLY A 38 -13.90 -18.54 -45.02
N THR A 39 -14.72 -19.56 -44.79
CA THR A 39 -15.69 -19.57 -43.67
C THR A 39 -15.01 -19.87 -42.33
N ALA A 40 -14.15 -20.88 -42.25
CA ALA A 40 -13.39 -21.20 -41.04
C ALA A 40 -12.38 -20.09 -40.74
N GLY A 41 -11.68 -19.55 -41.74
CA GLY A 41 -10.76 -18.43 -41.56
C GLY A 41 -11.45 -17.19 -40.98
N THR A 42 -12.65 -16.85 -41.49
CA THR A 42 -13.45 -15.75 -40.95
C THR A 42 -13.92 -16.04 -39.52
N LEU A 43 -14.36 -17.27 -39.23
CA LEU A 43 -14.77 -17.67 -37.88
C LEU A 43 -13.60 -17.61 -36.87
N PHE A 44 -12.41 -18.10 -37.27
CA PHE A 44 -11.21 -18.02 -36.46
C PHE A 44 -10.76 -16.56 -36.26
N ALA A 45 -10.89 -15.70 -37.26
CA ALA A 45 -10.60 -14.27 -37.14
C ALA A 45 -11.54 -13.59 -36.12
N VAL A 46 -12.83 -13.90 -36.14
CA VAL A 46 -13.80 -13.38 -35.16
C VAL A 46 -13.49 -13.89 -33.75
N LEU A 47 -13.16 -15.17 -33.59
CA LEU A 47 -12.77 -15.74 -32.30
C LEU A 47 -11.46 -15.12 -31.79
N ALA A 48 -10.46 -14.94 -32.66
CA ALA A 48 -9.21 -14.27 -32.31
C ALA A 48 -9.44 -12.83 -31.86
N PHE A 49 -10.35 -12.10 -32.52
CA PHE A 49 -10.73 -10.74 -32.12
C PHE A 49 -11.42 -10.71 -30.74
N ILE A 50 -12.33 -11.64 -30.47
CA ILE A 50 -12.99 -11.75 -29.14
C ILE A 50 -11.95 -12.07 -28.06
N SER A 51 -11.08 -13.05 -28.30
CA SER A 51 -10.00 -13.42 -27.37
C SER A 51 -9.05 -12.25 -27.11
N LEU A 52 -8.67 -11.51 -28.14
CA LEU A 52 -7.80 -10.34 -28.01
C LEU A 52 -8.46 -9.24 -27.16
N ARG A 53 -9.76 -8.99 -27.37
CA ARG A 53 -10.52 -8.01 -26.58
C ARG A 53 -10.57 -8.39 -25.10
N GLU A 54 -10.79 -9.68 -24.81
CA GLU A 54 -10.82 -10.18 -23.43
C GLU A 54 -9.43 -10.07 -22.77
N GLN A 55 -8.36 -10.42 -23.50
CA GLN A 55 -6.98 -10.23 -23.02
C GLN A 55 -6.69 -8.76 -22.70
N ILE A 56 -7.08 -7.82 -23.57
CA ILE A 56 -6.89 -6.38 -23.33
C ILE A 56 -7.66 -5.93 -22.08
N ALA A 57 -8.87 -6.43 -21.86
CA ALA A 57 -9.67 -6.10 -20.67
C ALA A 57 -9.01 -6.62 -19.38
N LEU A 58 -8.47 -7.83 -19.40
CA LEU A 58 -7.73 -8.42 -18.28
C LEU A 58 -6.40 -7.68 -18.03
N GLN A 59 -5.65 -7.37 -19.09
CA GLN A 59 -4.41 -6.61 -19.00
C GLN A 59 -4.65 -5.24 -18.39
N LYS A 60 -5.69 -4.51 -18.84
CA LYS A 60 -6.04 -3.20 -18.28
C LYS A 60 -6.28 -3.27 -16.77
N LYS A 61 -7.04 -4.27 -16.32
CA LYS A 61 -7.31 -4.49 -14.89
C LYS A 61 -6.04 -4.82 -14.10
N SER A 62 -5.13 -5.60 -14.70
CA SER A 62 -3.83 -5.92 -14.09
C SER A 62 -2.95 -4.67 -13.97
N THR A 63 -2.83 -3.88 -15.04
CA THR A 63 -2.03 -2.64 -15.05
C THR A 63 -2.56 -1.61 -14.06
N GLU A 64 -3.88 -1.45 -13.94
CA GLU A 64 -4.48 -0.55 -12.94
C GLU A 64 -4.11 -0.97 -11.50
N LYS A 65 -4.09 -2.27 -11.21
CA LYS A 65 -3.65 -2.80 -9.90
C LYS A 65 -2.16 -2.54 -9.67
N GLU A 66 -1.31 -2.83 -10.65
CA GLU A 66 0.14 -2.59 -10.53
C GLU A 66 0.46 -1.11 -10.33
N LEU A 67 -0.18 -0.20 -11.08
CA LEU A 67 0.01 1.24 -10.92
C LEU A 67 -0.36 1.72 -9.51
N LYS A 68 -1.45 1.22 -8.94
CA LYS A 68 -1.84 1.51 -7.55
C LYS A 68 -0.80 1.00 -6.55
N ALA A 69 -0.31 -0.23 -6.73
CA ALA A 69 0.72 -0.81 -5.88
C ALA A 69 2.04 -0.02 -5.95
N ILE A 70 2.45 0.40 -7.14
CA ILE A 70 3.64 1.24 -7.36
C ILE A 70 3.48 2.60 -6.67
N ALA A 71 2.32 3.27 -6.85
CA ALA A 71 2.06 4.56 -6.23
C ALA A 71 2.08 4.47 -4.70
N LEU A 72 1.47 3.43 -4.14
CA LEU A 72 1.50 3.17 -2.70
C LEU A 72 2.94 2.92 -2.20
N ASN A 73 3.71 2.07 -2.87
CA ASN A 73 5.10 1.78 -2.49
C ASN A 73 5.99 3.03 -2.57
N ALA A 74 5.75 3.92 -3.54
CA ALA A 74 6.46 5.18 -3.65
C ALA A 74 6.14 6.11 -2.46
N GLU A 75 4.87 6.21 -2.05
CA GLU A 75 4.48 7.00 -0.87
C GLU A 75 5.03 6.40 0.44
N ILE A 76 5.01 5.07 0.60
CA ILE A 76 5.64 4.41 1.75
C ILE A 76 7.14 4.73 1.80
N SER A 77 7.85 4.54 0.69
CA SER A 77 9.28 4.85 0.59
C SER A 77 9.59 6.31 0.91
N ARG A 78 8.69 7.24 0.54
CA ARG A 78 8.81 8.66 0.87
C ARG A 78 8.67 8.88 2.37
N MET A 79 7.70 8.23 3.01
CA MET A 79 7.52 8.33 4.46
C MET A 79 8.68 7.74 5.25
N GLU A 80 9.25 6.61 4.80
CA GLU A 80 10.45 6.03 5.42
C GLU A 80 11.62 7.03 5.42
N LYS A 81 11.83 7.74 4.30
CA LYS A 81 12.84 8.83 4.23
C LYS A 81 12.52 9.97 5.18
N THR A 82 11.25 10.38 5.26
CA THR A 82 10.79 11.42 6.17
C THR A 82 11.04 11.02 7.63
N PHE A 83 10.71 9.78 8.02
CA PHE A 83 10.98 9.28 9.37
C PHE A 83 12.47 9.20 9.67
N SER A 84 13.29 8.71 8.73
CA SER A 84 14.74 8.69 8.90
C SER A 84 15.31 10.09 9.10
N HIS A 85 14.78 11.09 8.40
CA HIS A 85 15.20 12.48 8.56
C HIS A 85 14.83 13.03 9.94
N TYR A 86 13.58 12.81 10.38
CA TYR A 86 13.13 13.23 11.70
C TYR A 86 13.84 12.51 12.84
N ASP A 87 14.21 11.24 12.68
CA ASP A 87 14.98 10.49 13.68
C ASP A 87 16.34 11.15 13.93
N VAL A 88 17.03 11.62 12.88
CA VAL A 88 18.29 12.37 13.02
C VAL A 88 18.06 13.68 13.78
N LEU A 89 17.08 14.48 13.36
CA LEU A 89 16.77 15.76 13.99
C LEU A 89 16.37 15.60 15.47
N LEU A 90 15.58 14.57 15.77
CA LEU A 90 15.11 14.29 17.12
C LEU A 90 16.25 13.83 18.02
N ASN A 91 17.15 12.99 17.52
CA ASN A 91 18.37 12.62 18.24
C ASN A 91 19.23 13.83 18.56
N GLU A 92 19.46 14.72 17.59
CA GLU A 92 20.22 15.96 17.81
C GLU A 92 19.55 16.88 18.85
N ALA A 93 18.24 17.02 18.78
CA ALA A 93 17.46 17.82 19.71
C ALA A 93 17.49 17.24 21.14
N ILE A 94 17.36 15.91 21.28
CA ILE A 94 17.43 15.22 22.57
C ILE A 94 18.81 15.34 23.20
N ILE A 95 19.88 15.21 22.41
CA ILE A 95 21.25 15.48 22.89
C ILE A 95 21.32 16.92 23.45
N CYS A 96 20.71 17.89 22.78
CA CYS A 96 20.67 19.27 23.28
C CYS A 96 19.86 19.40 24.57
N VAL A 97 18.78 18.64 24.78
CA VAL A 97 18.04 18.60 26.04
C VAL A 97 18.85 17.94 27.16
N GLN A 98 19.61 16.89 26.86
CA GLN A 98 20.39 16.12 27.85
C GLN A 98 21.67 16.81 28.31
N ARG A 99 22.18 17.83 27.60
CA ARG A 99 23.43 18.50 27.95
C ARG A 99 23.36 19.07 29.38
N PRO A 100 24.32 18.72 30.26
CA PRO A 100 24.41 19.30 31.59
C PRO A 100 24.76 20.79 31.51
N ASN A 101 24.37 21.54 32.54
CA ASN A 101 24.74 22.96 32.74
C ASN A 101 24.30 23.95 31.66
N GLN A 102 23.17 23.71 30.99
CA GLN A 102 22.59 24.71 30.10
C GLN A 102 21.93 25.87 30.86
N PRO A 103 22.00 27.10 30.31
CA PRO A 103 21.15 28.20 30.79
C PRO A 103 19.68 27.78 30.76
N LYS A 104 18.93 28.06 31.83
CA LYS A 104 17.52 27.65 31.97
C LYS A 104 16.66 28.00 30.76
N ILE A 105 16.81 29.22 30.23
CA ILE A 105 16.06 29.71 29.06
C ILE A 105 16.35 28.83 27.83
N LYS A 106 17.63 28.50 27.60
CA LYS A 106 18.05 27.65 26.48
C LYS A 106 17.55 26.22 26.64
N HIS A 107 17.55 25.70 27.86
CA HIS A 107 17.04 24.37 28.16
C HIS A 107 15.52 24.26 27.90
N ILE A 108 14.74 25.26 28.34
CA ILE A 108 13.30 25.34 28.07
C ILE A 108 13.02 25.46 26.57
N ALA A 109 13.75 26.32 25.86
CA ALA A 109 13.62 26.45 24.41
C ALA A 109 13.92 25.13 23.67
N ASN A 110 14.94 24.39 24.09
CA ASN A 110 15.26 23.08 23.54
C ASN A 110 14.15 22.05 23.82
N LEU A 111 13.57 22.05 25.03
CA LEU A 111 12.43 21.18 25.37
C LEU A 111 11.22 21.47 24.49
N ILE A 112 10.84 22.74 24.35
CA ILE A 112 9.73 23.17 23.50
C ILE A 112 9.97 22.78 22.04
N TYR A 113 11.17 23.05 21.52
CA TYR A 113 11.53 22.69 20.15
C TYR A 113 11.41 21.17 19.92
N THR A 114 11.94 20.37 20.85
CA THR A 114 11.90 18.91 20.75
C THR A 114 10.47 18.38 20.86
N ALA A 115 9.65 18.95 21.74
CA ALA A 115 8.24 18.62 21.88
C ALA A 115 7.45 18.88 20.58
N ARG A 116 7.65 20.04 19.95
CA ARG A 116 7.02 20.38 18.67
C ARG A 116 7.47 19.45 17.54
N LEU A 117 8.75 19.09 17.50
CA LEU A 117 9.27 18.15 16.51
C LEU A 117 8.58 16.78 16.63
N LEU A 118 8.38 16.32 17.86
CA LEU A 118 7.69 15.07 18.15
C LEU A 118 6.20 15.13 17.75
N GLU A 119 5.52 16.26 17.99
CA GLU A 119 4.11 16.46 17.57
C GLU A 119 3.96 16.42 16.04
N VAL A 120 4.89 17.02 15.30
CA VAL A 120 4.89 16.95 13.83
C VAL A 120 5.09 15.51 13.36
N LEU A 121 6.00 14.79 14.00
CA LEU A 121 6.30 13.40 13.68
C LEU A 121 5.12 12.47 13.96
N GLU A 122 4.41 12.69 15.06
CA GLU A 122 3.15 12.00 15.38
C GLU A 122 2.15 12.11 14.23
N LYS A 123 1.92 13.32 13.69
CA LYS A 123 0.97 13.53 12.58
C LYS A 123 1.36 12.73 11.32
N HIS A 124 2.65 12.71 11.00
CA HIS A 124 3.16 11.92 9.87
C HIS A 124 2.98 10.42 10.11
N TYR A 125 3.17 9.98 11.35
CA TYR A 125 2.97 8.58 11.72
C TYR A 125 1.50 8.16 11.61
N MET A 126 0.57 8.96 12.11
CA MET A 126 -0.86 8.68 12.01
C MET A 126 -1.31 8.56 10.55
N TRP A 127 -0.76 9.40 9.68
CA TRP A 127 -0.99 9.31 8.24
C TRP A 127 -0.41 8.01 7.63
N PHE A 128 0.81 7.64 8.03
CA PHE A 128 1.43 6.38 7.59
C PHE A 128 0.63 5.16 8.01
N ALA A 129 0.21 5.12 9.27
CA ALA A 129 -0.64 4.07 9.82
C ALA A 129 -1.98 3.95 9.08
N HIS A 130 -2.58 5.09 8.71
CA HIS A 130 -3.78 5.12 7.89
C HIS A 130 -3.56 4.52 6.50
N LEU A 131 -2.45 4.86 5.85
CA LEU A 131 -2.11 4.34 4.52
C LEU A 131 -1.84 2.84 4.54
N ILE A 132 -1.15 2.33 5.57
CA ILE A 132 -0.99 0.90 5.78
C ILE A 132 -2.37 0.24 5.92
N LYS A 133 -3.28 0.82 6.72
CA LYS A 133 -4.65 0.30 6.88
C LYS A 133 -5.48 0.32 5.59
N GLN A 134 -5.35 1.36 4.77
CA GLN A 134 -6.02 1.39 3.47
C GLN A 134 -5.45 0.30 2.55
N SER A 135 -4.13 0.14 2.55
CA SER A 135 -3.48 -0.91 1.75
C SER A 135 -3.94 -2.31 2.14
N THR A 136 -4.12 -2.60 3.42
CA THR A 136 -4.61 -3.91 3.90
C THR A 136 -6.00 -4.24 3.44
N ASN A 137 -6.85 -3.22 3.32
CA ASN A 137 -8.24 -3.41 2.92
C ASN A 137 -8.39 -3.58 1.41
N GLU A 138 -7.46 -3.02 0.62
CA GLU A 138 -7.53 -3.02 -0.84
C GLU A 138 -6.68 -4.12 -1.51
N LEU A 139 -5.61 -4.60 -0.87
CA LEU A 139 -4.64 -5.54 -1.44
C LEU A 139 -4.70 -6.90 -0.72
N VAL A 140 -5.55 -7.80 -1.23
CA VAL A 140 -5.76 -9.17 -0.70
C VAL A 140 -4.63 -10.14 -1.10
N GLU A 141 -3.72 -9.77 -2.01
CA GLU A 141 -2.67 -10.67 -2.52
C GLU A 141 -1.26 -10.14 -2.23
N HIS A 142 -0.54 -10.90 -1.38
CA HIS A 142 0.92 -10.96 -1.18
C HIS A 142 1.75 -9.80 -1.74
N THR A 143 1.75 -8.66 -1.07
CA THR A 143 2.88 -7.71 -1.11
C THR A 143 3.72 -7.88 0.15
N SER A 144 4.89 -7.21 0.23
CA SER A 144 5.84 -7.13 1.36
C SER A 144 5.24 -6.52 2.65
N TYR A 145 3.95 -6.75 2.89
CA TYR A 145 3.11 -6.21 3.94
C TYR A 145 3.70 -6.36 5.34
N ASN A 146 4.39 -7.47 5.62
CA ASN A 146 5.08 -7.67 6.88
C ASN A 146 6.25 -6.71 7.09
N GLU A 147 6.96 -6.31 6.04
CA GLU A 147 8.15 -5.46 6.15
C GLU A 147 7.75 -4.01 6.48
N HIS A 148 6.76 -3.45 5.79
CA HIS A 148 6.31 -2.08 6.06
C HIS A 148 5.57 -1.96 7.40
N LEU A 149 4.77 -2.97 7.77
CA LEU A 149 4.14 -3.02 9.08
C LEU A 149 5.19 -3.16 10.20
N TRP A 150 6.20 -3.99 9.99
CA TRP A 150 7.31 -4.15 10.94
C TRP A 150 8.13 -2.86 11.06
N TYR A 151 8.44 -2.19 9.95
CA TYR A 151 9.13 -0.91 9.95
C TYR A 151 8.32 0.17 10.70
N ALA A 152 7.00 0.21 10.51
CA ALA A 152 6.11 1.09 11.24
C ALA A 152 6.20 0.83 12.76
N LYS A 153 6.07 -0.44 13.17
CA LYS A 153 6.19 -0.86 14.58
C LYS A 153 7.54 -0.52 15.18
N LEU A 154 8.64 -0.75 14.46
CA LEU A 154 9.99 -0.46 14.94
C LEU A 154 10.24 1.04 15.09
N SER A 155 9.87 1.82 14.07
CA SER A 155 10.00 3.29 14.09
C SER A 155 9.18 3.87 15.24
N TRP A 156 7.97 3.33 15.44
CA TRP A 156 7.12 3.70 16.57
C TRP A 156 7.80 3.46 17.92
N LYS A 157 8.30 2.24 18.17
CA LYS A 157 8.93 1.89 19.45
C LYS A 157 10.13 2.80 19.77
N ARG A 158 10.80 3.32 18.75
CA ARG A 158 11.87 4.32 18.93
C ARG A 158 11.29 5.68 19.33
N PHE A 159 10.24 6.15 18.67
CA PHE A 159 9.58 7.42 18.99
C PHE A 159 8.89 7.42 20.35
N GLU A 160 8.29 6.31 20.75
CA GLU A 160 7.71 6.10 22.09
C GLU A 160 8.74 6.38 23.19
N LYS A 161 9.97 5.86 23.04
CA LYS A 161 11.05 6.10 24.02
C LYS A 161 11.42 7.58 24.12
N TYR A 162 11.45 8.30 23.01
CA TYR A 162 11.73 9.73 22.99
C TYR A 162 10.61 10.55 23.62
N ALA A 163 9.36 10.16 23.33
CA ALA A 163 8.16 10.77 23.88
C ALA A 163 8.10 10.60 25.40
N ASP A 164 8.32 9.38 25.91
CA ASP A 164 8.37 9.07 27.33
C ASP A 164 9.46 9.88 28.05
N PHE A 165 10.64 9.97 27.44
CA PHE A 165 11.74 10.78 27.96
C PHE A 165 11.35 12.26 28.08
N LEU A 166 10.79 12.85 27.02
CA LEU A 166 10.38 14.25 27.02
C LEU A 166 9.24 14.51 28.01
N PHE A 167 8.24 13.64 28.06
CA PHE A 167 7.14 13.71 29.01
C PHE A 167 7.65 13.72 30.45
N SER A 168 8.61 12.86 30.80
CA SER A 168 9.21 12.83 32.14
C SER A 168 9.91 14.14 32.51
N LYS A 169 10.51 14.83 31.53
CA LYS A 169 11.17 16.13 31.74
C LYS A 169 10.17 17.27 31.83
N ILE A 170 9.19 17.29 30.93
CA ILE A 170 8.18 18.35 30.83
C ILE A 170 7.25 18.33 32.04
N SER A 171 6.77 17.17 32.48
CA SER A 171 5.94 17.04 33.69
C SER A 171 6.66 17.53 34.97
N GLY A 172 7.98 17.34 35.06
CA GLY A 172 8.80 17.91 36.13
C GLY A 172 8.88 19.44 36.11
N PHE A 173 8.69 20.07 34.94
CA PHE A 173 8.67 21.52 34.76
C PHE A 173 7.26 22.11 34.86
N GLU A 174 6.22 21.42 34.38
CA GLU A 174 4.82 21.83 34.46
C GLU A 174 4.39 22.05 35.92
N ASN A 175 4.82 21.18 36.84
CA ASN A 175 4.58 21.38 38.28
C ASN A 175 5.28 22.61 38.89
N LYS A 176 6.24 23.21 38.17
CA LYS A 176 7.10 24.30 38.65
C LYS A 176 6.81 25.64 37.97
N TYR A 177 6.24 25.64 36.77
CA TYR A 177 5.86 26.83 36.03
C TYR A 177 4.33 26.95 36.02
N ALA A 178 3.81 28.11 36.40
CA ALA A 178 2.37 28.36 36.35
C ALA A 178 1.88 28.30 34.89
N LEU A 179 0.65 27.80 34.69
CA LEU A 179 -0.08 27.82 33.41
C LEU A 179 -0.22 29.22 32.79
N GLU A 180 0.07 30.26 33.57
CA GLU A 180 0.02 31.66 33.17
C GLU A 180 1.22 32.09 32.30
N THR A 181 2.30 31.31 32.25
CA THR A 181 3.41 31.59 31.32
C THR A 181 3.17 30.90 29.98
N LYS A 182 3.63 31.53 28.89
CA LYS A 182 3.52 30.97 27.54
C LYS A 182 4.15 29.57 27.45
N GLU A 183 5.28 29.37 28.11
CA GLU A 183 6.00 28.10 28.16
C GLU A 183 5.21 27.04 28.96
N GLY A 184 4.56 27.43 30.07
CA GLY A 184 3.69 26.54 30.83
C GLY A 184 2.48 26.07 30.02
N TYR A 185 1.86 26.98 29.25
CA TYR A 185 0.79 26.63 28.32
C TYR A 185 1.25 25.65 27.24
N GLU A 186 2.40 25.89 26.59
CA GLU A 186 2.95 24.98 25.58
C GLU A 186 3.27 23.59 26.15
N PHE A 187 3.77 23.51 27.38
CA PHE A 187 3.98 22.24 28.06
C PHE A 187 2.67 21.50 28.33
N SER A 188 1.63 22.19 28.80
CA SER A 188 0.33 21.58 29.05
C SER A 188 -0.32 21.02 27.77
N LEU A 189 -0.20 21.75 26.65
CA LEU A 189 -0.67 21.29 25.34
C LEU A 189 0.04 20.02 24.91
N TYR A 190 1.37 19.98 25.04
CA TYR A 190 2.15 18.79 24.73
C TYR A 190 1.78 17.61 25.62
N THR A 191 1.66 17.81 26.94
CA THR A 191 1.26 16.77 27.90
C THR A 191 -0.09 16.15 27.50
N GLN A 192 -1.07 16.97 27.13
CA GLN A 192 -2.38 16.50 26.66
C GLN A 192 -2.31 15.76 25.33
N ALA A 193 -1.60 16.32 24.36
CA ALA A 193 -1.40 15.70 23.04
C ALA A 193 -0.76 14.32 23.18
N TYR A 194 0.33 14.21 23.96
CA TYR A 194 1.00 12.95 24.23
C TYR A 194 0.07 11.92 24.91
N GLN A 195 -0.76 12.33 25.87
CA GLN A 195 -1.71 11.41 26.52
C GLN A 195 -2.81 10.92 25.56
N GLN A 196 -3.27 11.78 24.66
CA GLN A 196 -4.20 11.37 23.61
C GLN A 196 -3.53 10.40 22.65
N TRP A 197 -2.35 10.77 22.14
CA TRP A 197 -1.54 9.96 21.25
C TRP A 197 -1.26 8.56 21.80
N LYS A 198 -0.86 8.47 23.07
CA LYS A 198 -0.59 7.19 23.74
C LYS A 198 -1.83 6.28 23.78
N ARG A 199 -3.01 6.85 24.06
CA ARG A 199 -4.28 6.10 24.03
C ARG A 199 -4.64 5.61 22.64
N GLU A 200 -4.52 6.48 21.63
CA GLU A 200 -4.80 6.13 20.23
C GLU A 200 -3.87 5.02 19.74
N TRP A 201 -2.61 5.03 20.20
CA TRP A 201 -1.67 3.99 19.90
C TRP A 201 -1.99 2.66 20.55
N ASP A 202 -2.33 2.63 21.83
CA ASP A 202 -2.68 1.37 22.50
C ASP A 202 -3.82 0.67 21.75
N ILE A 203 -4.81 1.44 21.29
CA ILE A 203 -5.90 0.96 20.42
C ILE A 203 -5.37 0.44 19.07
N PHE A 204 -4.45 1.16 18.43
CA PHE A 204 -3.85 0.74 17.17
C PHE A 204 -3.01 -0.55 17.34
N ALA A 205 -2.21 -0.64 18.40
CA ALA A 205 -1.41 -1.80 18.73
C ALA A 205 -2.29 -3.04 18.94
N ASP A 206 -3.43 -2.89 19.62
CA ASP A 206 -4.40 -3.98 19.77
C ASP A 206 -5.06 -4.39 18.44
N THR A 207 -5.29 -3.43 17.55
CA THR A 207 -5.94 -3.67 16.24
C THR A 207 -5.01 -4.36 15.23
N PHE A 208 -3.72 -4.03 15.22
CA PHE A 208 -2.71 -4.56 14.28
C PHE A 208 -1.72 -5.56 14.92
N GLY A 209 -1.89 -5.79 16.21
CA GLY A 209 -1.12 -6.69 17.04
C GLY A 209 -2.04 -7.63 17.80
N GLY A 210 -2.87 -8.38 17.07
CA GLY A 210 -3.31 -9.68 17.60
C GLY A 210 -2.05 -10.42 18.03
N LYS A 211 -1.89 -10.57 19.35
CA LYS A 211 -0.76 -11.21 20.07
C LYS A 211 0.34 -11.68 19.14
N ALA A 212 1.27 -10.80 18.81
CA ALA A 212 2.60 -11.27 18.50
C ALA A 212 3.18 -11.70 19.86
N GLU A 213 2.99 -12.97 20.18
CA GLU A 213 3.67 -13.64 21.27
C GLU A 213 5.18 -13.36 21.19
N GLU A 214 5.71 -13.00 22.35
CA GLU A 214 7.10 -13.00 22.84
C GLU A 214 8.26 -13.19 21.84
#